data_AF-A0A9Q0W165-F1
#
_entry.id   AF-A0A9Q0W165-F1
#
_cell.length_a   1.000
_cell.length_b   1.000
_cell.length_c   1.000
_cell.angle_alpha   90.00
_cell.angle_beta   90.00
_cell.angle_gamma   90.00
#
_symmetry.space_group_name_H-M   'P 1'
#
loop_
_entity.id
_entity.type
_entity.pdbx_description
1 polymer ?
#
loop_
_entity_poly.entity_id
_entity_poly.type
_entity_poly.pdbx_seq_one_letter_code
_entity_poly.pdbx_strand_id
1 'polypeptide(L)'
;MGLDVCMGCFSKIAAQAGFLAFLQFGKTVTESKKDPIKLLKLLDIFASLNKLRLDFNRLFGGAACMEIQNLTRDLIKRVIDGAAEIFWELLVQVELQRQIPPPPDREHPYTGEHHH
;
A
#
# COMPACT_ATOMS: atom_id res chain seq x y z
N MET A 1 32.93 -16.68 -13.07
CA MET A 1 32.96 -17.38 -11.77
C MET A 1 32.90 -16.44 -10.56
N GLY A 2 33.65 -15.33 -10.49
CA GLY A 2 33.62 -14.44 -9.31
C GLY A 2 32.33 -13.62 -9.10
N LEU A 3 31.68 -13.17 -10.17
CA LEU A 3 30.48 -12.31 -10.08
C LEU A 3 29.27 -13.06 -9.48
N ASP A 4 29.07 -14.32 -9.87
CA ASP A 4 27.96 -15.16 -9.38
C ASP A 4 28.07 -15.47 -7.88
N VAL A 5 29.30 -15.71 -7.39
CA VAL A 5 29.57 -15.94 -5.96
C VAL A 5 29.28 -14.67 -5.14
N CYS A 6 29.68 -13.51 -5.66
CA CYS A 6 29.41 -12.21 -5.02
C CYS A 6 27.90 -11.93 -4.90
N MET A 7 27.13 -12.21 -5.96
CA MET A 7 25.68 -12.03 -5.95
C MET A 7 24.97 -13.02 -5.02
N GLY A 8 25.45 -14.26 -4.93
CA GLY A 8 24.96 -15.23 -3.95
C GLY A 8 25.21 -14.82 -2.50
N CYS A 9 26.38 -14.25 -2.20
CA CYS A 9 26.71 -13.72 -0.88
C CYS A 9 25.83 -12.51 -0.53
N PHE A 10 25.70 -11.55 -1.45
CA PHE A 10 24.83 -10.39 -1.28
C PHE A 10 23.38 -10.78 -0.96
N SER A 11 22.81 -11.71 -1.74
CA SER A 11 21.44 -12.20 -1.53
C SER A 11 21.24 -12.76 -0.11
N LYS A 12 22.19 -13.57 0.37
CA LYS A 12 22.17 -14.12 1.73
C LYS A 12 22.24 -13.03 2.79
N ILE A 13 23.12 -12.04 2.63
CA ILE A 13 23.25 -10.91 3.56
C ILE A 13 21.96 -10.09 3.59
N ALA A 14 21.39 -9.76 2.43
CA ALA A 14 20.13 -9.02 2.35
C ALA A 14 18.98 -9.76 3.05
N ALA A 15 18.87 -11.07 2.81
CA ALA A 15 17.88 -11.90 3.50
C ALA A 15 18.07 -11.89 5.02
N GLN A 16 19.31 -12.08 5.50
CA GLN A 16 19.66 -12.07 6.92
C GLN A 16 19.52 -10.70 7.59
N ALA A 17 19.72 -9.62 6.84
CA ALA A 17 19.50 -8.24 7.28
C ALA A 17 17.99 -7.92 7.46
N GLY A 18 17.10 -8.89 7.25
CA GLY A 18 15.67 -8.74 7.51
C GLY A 18 14.86 -8.30 6.30
N PHE A 19 15.44 -8.25 5.10
CA PHE A 19 14.71 -7.79 3.91
C PHE A 19 13.49 -8.66 3.59
N LEU A 20 13.60 -9.98 3.77
CA LEU A 20 12.46 -10.90 3.61
C LEU A 20 11.35 -10.64 4.64
N ALA A 21 11.72 -10.43 5.90
CA ALA A 21 10.78 -10.11 6.97
C ALA A 21 10.08 -8.76 6.72
N PHE A 22 10.81 -7.77 6.19
CA PHE A 22 10.24 -6.48 5.81
C PHE A 22 9.19 -6.61 4.70
N LEU A 23 9.46 -7.40 3.65
CA LEU A 23 8.49 -7.67 2.59
C LEU A 23 7.26 -8.43 3.11
N GLN A 24 7.47 -9.40 4.02
CA GLN A 24 6.38 -10.13 4.67
C GLN A 24 5.52 -9.21 5.54
N PHE A 25 6.12 -8.26 6.26
CA PHE A 25 5.37 -7.23 6.98
C PHE A 25 4.49 -6.41 6.03
N GLY A 26 5.02 -5.97 4.88
CA GLY A 26 4.20 -5.29 3.87
C GLY A 26 2.99 -6.13 3.45
N LYS A 27 3.18 -7.45 3.29
CA LYS A 27 2.11 -8.37 2.92
C LYS A 27 1.04 -8.50 4.01
N THR A 28 1.40 -8.58 5.28
CA THR A 28 0.40 -8.64 6.37
C THR A 28 -0.41 -7.36 6.46
N VAL A 29 0.17 -6.19 6.12
CA VAL A 29 -0.58 -4.93 5.97
C VAL A 29 -1.63 -5.03 4.84
N THR A 30 -1.29 -5.68 3.72
CA THR A 30 -2.28 -5.91 2.64
C THR A 30 -3.42 -6.83 3.06
N GLU A 31 -3.23 -7.68 4.08
CA GLU A 31 -4.21 -8.65 4.58
C GLU A 31 -5.03 -8.14 5.78
N SER A 32 -4.72 -6.93 6.30
CA SER A 32 -5.44 -6.35 7.44
C SER A 32 -6.91 -6.03 7.12
N LYS A 33 -7.70 -5.69 8.15
CA LYS A 33 -9.10 -5.24 7.96
C LYS A 33 -9.19 -4.12 6.91
N LYS A 34 -10.18 -4.21 6.02
CA LYS A 34 -10.49 -3.16 5.04
C LYS A 34 -11.21 -2.01 5.74
N ASP A 35 -10.62 -0.82 5.64
CA ASP A 35 -11.23 0.44 6.04
C ASP A 35 -10.69 1.58 5.14
N PRO A 36 -11.34 2.75 5.11
CA PRO A 36 -10.90 3.85 4.26
C PRO A 36 -9.48 4.35 4.58
N ILE A 37 -9.00 4.20 5.82
CA ILE A 37 -7.64 4.60 6.22
C ILE A 37 -6.61 3.64 5.61
N LYS A 38 -6.95 2.35 5.48
CA LYS A 38 -6.11 1.36 4.80
C LYS A 38 -5.86 1.74 3.34
N LEU A 39 -6.83 2.32 2.64
CA LEU A 39 -6.62 2.78 1.26
C LEU A 39 -5.45 3.76 1.17
N LEU A 40 -5.43 4.77 2.04
CA LEU A 40 -4.34 5.76 2.09
C LEU A 40 -2.99 5.08 2.35
N LYS A 41 -2.93 4.15 3.31
CA LYS A 41 -1.72 3.39 3.62
C LYS A 41 -1.23 2.55 2.43
N LEU A 42 -2.14 1.89 1.70
CA LEU A 42 -1.78 1.11 0.51
C LEU A 42 -1.20 2.02 -0.59
N LEU A 43 -1.77 3.21 -0.78
CA LEU A 43 -1.26 4.19 -1.73
C LEU A 43 0.12 4.73 -1.32
N ASP A 44 0.36 4.97 -0.03
CA ASP A 44 1.67 5.37 0.49
C ASP A 44 2.73 4.28 0.29
N ILE A 45 2.36 3.02 0.52
CA ILE A 45 3.22 1.86 0.25
C ILE A 45 3.51 1.76 -1.26
N PHE A 46 2.49 1.90 -2.11
CA PHE A 46 2.67 1.89 -3.56
C PHE A 46 3.62 2.99 -4.03
N ALA A 47 3.43 4.22 -3.54
CA ALA A 47 4.28 5.35 -3.87
C ALA A 47 5.74 5.11 -3.44
N SER A 48 5.93 4.53 -2.25
CA SER A 48 7.26 4.16 -1.73
C SER A 48 7.93 3.09 -2.59
N LEU A 49 7.21 2.02 -2.93
CA LEU A 49 7.71 0.94 -3.79
C LEU A 49 8.03 1.45 -5.20
N ASN A 50 7.20 2.32 -5.76
CA ASN A 50 7.43 2.89 -7.10
C ASN A 50 8.65 3.82 -7.12
N LYS A 51 8.84 4.64 -6.07
CA LYS A 51 10.03 5.50 -5.92
C LYS A 51 11.32 4.67 -5.85
N LEU A 52 11.29 3.52 -5.18
CA LEU A 52 12.45 2.64 -5.00
C LEU A 52 12.68 1.66 -6.16
N ARG A 53 11.77 1.59 -7.14
CA ARG A 53 11.77 0.56 -8.20
C ARG A 53 13.10 0.44 -8.95
N LEU A 54 13.71 1.57 -9.32
CA LEU A 54 14.96 1.57 -10.07
C LEU A 54 16.13 1.03 -9.24
N ASP A 55 16.27 1.51 -8.00
CA ASP A 55 17.32 1.05 -7.08
C ASP A 55 17.12 -0.41 -6.69
N PHE A 56 15.86 -0.83 -6.48
CA PHE A 56 15.52 -2.22 -6.22
C PHE A 56 15.96 -3.12 -7.38
N ASN A 57 15.63 -2.76 -8.62
CA ASN A 57 16.02 -3.56 -9.79
C ASN A 57 17.55 -3.60 -9.98
N ARG A 58 18.24 -2.49 -9.67
CA ARG A 58 19.70 -2.43 -9.71
C ARG A 58 20.34 -3.36 -8.68
N LEU A 59 19.79 -3.43 -7.46
CA LEU A 59 20.34 -4.23 -6.36
C LEU A 59 19.95 -5.70 -6.45
N PHE A 60 18.69 -5.98 -6.76
CA PHE A 60 18.09 -7.31 -6.65
C PHE A 60 17.72 -7.94 -7.99
N GLY A 61 18.01 -7.32 -9.14
CA GLY A 61 17.63 -7.84 -10.47
C GLY A 61 18.34 -9.14 -10.90
N GLY A 62 19.42 -9.54 -10.22
CA GLY A 62 20.14 -10.77 -10.51
C GLY A 62 19.42 -12.04 -10.03
N ALA A 63 19.67 -13.17 -10.70
CA ALA A 63 19.03 -14.47 -10.42
C ALA A 63 19.19 -14.95 -8.97
N ALA A 64 20.30 -14.60 -8.31
CA ALA A 64 20.55 -14.95 -6.91
C ALA A 64 19.52 -14.34 -5.93
N CYS A 65 18.82 -13.26 -6.30
CA CYS A 65 17.85 -12.56 -5.47
C CYS A 65 16.40 -12.93 -5.81
N MET A 66 16.16 -14.08 -6.45
CA MET A 66 14.84 -14.42 -6.99
C MET A 66 13.72 -14.47 -5.95
N GLU A 67 14.01 -14.93 -4.74
CA GLU A 67 13.04 -14.94 -3.64
C GLU A 67 12.60 -13.51 -3.27
N ILE A 68 13.57 -12.60 -3.11
CA ILE A 68 13.32 -11.17 -2.81
C ILE A 68 12.51 -10.52 -3.94
N GLN A 69 12.86 -10.80 -5.20
CA GLN A 69 12.10 -10.31 -6.36
C GLN A 69 10.66 -10.83 -6.37
N ASN A 70 10.45 -12.12 -6.09
CA ASN A 70 9.13 -12.74 -6.07
C ASN A 70 8.25 -12.16 -4.96
N LEU A 71 8.76 -12.02 -3.75
CA LEU A 71 8.03 -11.41 -2.64
C LEU A 71 7.70 -9.93 -2.90
N THR A 72 8.62 -9.18 -3.51
CA THR A 72 8.37 -7.78 -3.86
C THR A 72 7.27 -7.65 -4.92
N ARG A 73 7.27 -8.53 -5.93
CA ARG A 73 6.20 -8.58 -6.94
C ARG A 73 4.85 -8.99 -6.34
N ASP A 74 4.82 -9.98 -5.44
CA ASP A 74 3.60 -10.38 -4.73
C ASP A 74 3.06 -9.21 -3.89
N LEU A 75 3.94 -8.51 -3.17
CA LEU A 75 3.57 -7.33 -2.39
C LEU A 75 2.99 -6.22 -3.28
N ILE A 76 3.65 -5.84 -4.38
CA ILE A 76 3.14 -4.83 -5.31
C ILE A 76 1.75 -5.21 -5.81
N LYS A 77 1.57 -6.47 -6.25
CA LYS A 77 0.29 -6.96 -6.74
C LYS A 77 -0.80 -6.81 -5.68
N ARG A 78 -0.55 -7.27 -4.46
CA ARG A 78 -1.52 -7.20 -3.35
C ARG A 78 -1.87 -5.77 -2.95
N VAL A 79 -0.91 -4.86 -3.01
CA VAL A 79 -1.15 -3.44 -2.76
C VAL A 79 -2.11 -2.86 -3.82
N ILE A 80 -1.86 -3.16 -5.09
CA ILE A 80 -2.71 -2.71 -6.20
C ILE A 80 -4.11 -3.30 -6.10
N ASP A 81 -4.20 -4.63 -5.96
CA ASP A 81 -5.48 -5.35 -5.88
C ASP A 81 -6.30 -4.88 -4.67
N GLY A 82 -5.66 -4.75 -3.50
CA GLY A 82 -6.33 -4.27 -2.28
C GLY A 82 -6.78 -2.81 -2.36
N ALA A 83 -6.01 -1.93 -3.01
CA ALA A 83 -6.42 -0.55 -3.20
C ALA A 83 -7.60 -0.46 -4.19
N ALA A 84 -7.55 -1.19 -5.30
CA ALA A 84 -8.62 -1.24 -6.30
C ALA A 84 -9.93 -1.76 -5.70
N GLU A 85 -9.86 -2.79 -4.85
CA GLU A 85 -11.02 -3.35 -4.17
C GLU A 85 -11.68 -2.34 -3.23
N ILE A 86 -10.90 -1.62 -2.40
CA ILE A 86 -11.45 -0.58 -1.51
C ILE A 86 -12.06 0.57 -2.33
N PHE A 87 -11.42 0.99 -3.42
CA PHE A 87 -11.99 2.01 -4.31
C PHE A 87 -13.35 1.58 -4.88
N TRP A 88 -13.48 0.32 -5.30
CA TRP A 88 -14.74 -0.21 -5.82
C TRP A 88 -15.83 -0.23 -4.74
N GLU A 89 -15.51 -0.72 -3.54
CA GLU A 89 -16.43 -0.72 -2.39
C GLU A 89 -16.90 0.71 -2.04
N LEU A 90 -16.00 1.69 -2.06
CA LEU A 90 -16.33 3.11 -1.82
C LEU A 90 -17.28 3.67 -2.88
N LEU A 91 -17.05 3.39 -4.17
CA LEU A 91 -17.93 3.85 -5.25
C LEU A 91 -19.37 3.32 -5.05
N VAL A 92 -19.51 2.04 -4.71
CA VAL A 92 -20.81 1.43 -4.43
C VAL A 92 -21.50 2.07 -3.22
N GLN A 93 -20.74 2.34 -2.16
CA GLN A 93 -21.29 3.01 -0.96
C GLN A 93 -21.74 4.43 -1.24
N VAL A 94 -20.96 5.20 -2.01
CA VAL A 94 -21.33 6.57 -2.41
C VAL A 94 -22.61 6.55 -3.23
N GLU A 95 -22.73 5.64 -4.20
CA GLU A 95 -23.94 5.56 -5.03
C GLU A 95 -25.18 5.17 -4.22
N LEU A 96 -25.03 4.28 -3.23
CA LEU A 96 -26.12 3.93 -2.32
C LEU A 96 -26.52 5.13 -1.43
N GLN A 97 -25.55 5.88 -0.90
CA GLN A 97 -25.82 7.06 -0.07
C GLN A 97 -26.52 8.18 -0.84
N ARG A 98 -26.23 8.35 -2.13
CA ARG A 98 -26.89 9.37 -2.97
C ARG A 98 -28.39 9.14 -3.14
N GLN A 99 -28.86 7.91 -2.96
CA GLN A 99 -30.29 7.58 -3.01
C GLN A 99 -31.02 7.92 -1.70
N ILE A 100 -30.28 8.22 -0.63
CA ILE A 100 -30.85 8.61 0.66
C ILE A 100 -31.09 10.12 0.61
N PRO A 101 -32.36 10.59 0.70
CA PRO A 101 -32.63 12.02 0.75
C PRO A 101 -31.93 12.64 1.98
N PRO A 102 -31.45 13.90 1.86
CA PRO A 102 -30.82 14.57 2.99
C PRO A 102 -31.79 14.61 4.18
N PRO A 103 -31.29 14.53 5.43
CA PRO A 103 -32.11 14.78 6.60
C PRO A 103 -32.83 16.12 6.45
N PRO A 104 -34.07 16.28 6.94
CA PRO A 104 -34.76 17.56 6.96
C PRO A 104 -33.84 18.61 7.58
N ASP A 105 -33.67 19.75 6.90
CA ASP A 105 -32.71 20.79 7.26
C ASP A 105 -32.78 21.09 8.77
N ARG A 106 -31.76 20.66 9.52
CA ARG A 106 -31.43 21.35 10.77
C ARG A 106 -30.70 22.60 10.34
N GLU A 107 -31.47 23.68 10.18
CA GLU A 107 -30.91 25.02 10.14
C GLU A 107 -29.88 25.14 11.25
N HIS A 108 -28.63 25.39 10.87
CA HIS A 108 -27.61 25.78 11.84
C HIS A 108 -28.10 27.11 12.41
N PRO A 109 -28.40 27.22 13.72
CA PRO A 109 -28.82 28.50 14.26
C PRO A 109 -27.63 29.45 14.12
N TYR A 110 -27.76 30.44 13.23
CA TYR A 110 -26.86 31.57 13.18
C TYR A 110 -26.92 32.24 14.55
N THR A 111 -25.93 31.99 15.41
CA THR A 111 -25.71 32.78 16.62
C THR A 111 -25.13 34.13 16.19
N GLY A 112 -26.00 35.00 15.69
CA GLY A 112 -25.72 36.42 15.54
C GLY A 112 -25.71 37.05 16.92
N GLU A 113 -24.54 37.11 17.57
CA GLU A 113 -24.33 37.97 18.73
C GLU A 113 -24.36 39.43 18.27
N HIS A 114 -25.55 40.03 18.27
CA HIS A 114 -25.69 41.48 18.29
C HIS A 114 -25.28 41.97 19.69
N HIS A 115 -24.00 42.31 19.86
CA HIS A 115 -23.58 43.21 20.92
C HIS A 115 -24.04 44.63 20.56
N HIS A 116 -24.89 45.18 21.42
CA HIS A 116 -25.41 46.54 21.35
C HIS A 116 -24.79 47.40 22.45
#